data_AF-A0A660LZL9-F1
#
_entry.id   AF-A0A660LZL9-F1
#
_cell.length_a   1.000
_cell.length_b   1.000
_cell.length_c   1.000
_cell.angle_alpha   90.00
_cell.angle_beta   90.00
_cell.angle_gamma   90.00
#
_symmetry.space_group_name_H-M   'P 1'
#
loop_
_entity.id
_entity.type
_entity.pdbx_description
1 polymer ?
#
loop_
_entity_poly.entity_id
_entity_poly.type
_entity_poly.pdbx_seq_one_letter_code
_entity_poly.pdbx_strand_id
1 'polypeptide(L)'
;MVKSPDLLSKKVGRREMLEFAGIGLGILAAGACAEETGSAGPADPTANTKPVPRPTPEAATPTPVETAKPVEQRPLPDPEQLISFEKAEELFAFPNWKSAVAEAGSEKAAADSIAEKLRDMVDGVLNPLSLVSEEDRAELGLGQRIQNEKLNNFRENLQKRVTELFLELTTVDPTQGSIPESMAWLAKRGGNNTLVALTQCGNPESLNGDPLFSRTVEREGDLKGEGKVLYFTNFPTQPHKIRIGTSFVMKDNLNPEPGSTACQALDRKIQEDSEASESKFFVFDFTPPEKEGPMRLIDFRIKDSVNEP
;
A
#
# COMPACT_ATOMS: atom_id res chain seq x y z
N MET A 1 -24.75 33.79 -56.90
CA MET A 1 -24.18 33.04 -58.05
C MET A 1 -22.97 32.27 -57.53
N VAL A 2 -22.72 31.03 -58.00
CA VAL A 2 -21.59 30.14 -57.61
C VAL A 2 -21.72 29.58 -56.16
N LYS A 3 -21.53 28.29 -55.86
CA LYS A 3 -21.73 26.99 -56.57
C LYS A 3 -21.70 25.88 -55.49
N SER A 4 -22.46 24.80 -55.67
CA SER A 4 -22.19 23.47 -55.06
C SER A 4 -21.67 22.53 -56.19
N PRO A 5 -20.98 21.40 -55.92
CA PRO A 5 -21.57 20.23 -55.24
C PRO A 5 -20.65 19.48 -54.23
N ASP A 6 -21.24 19.12 -53.09
CA ASP A 6 -21.56 17.75 -52.62
C ASP A 6 -20.66 16.51 -52.91
N LEU A 7 -20.79 15.54 -51.96
CA LEU A 7 -20.52 14.08 -52.01
C LEU A 7 -19.18 13.45 -51.53
N LEU A 8 -19.34 12.50 -50.57
CA LEU A 8 -18.52 11.29 -50.28
C LEU A 8 -17.11 11.50 -49.66
N SER A 9 -16.56 10.62 -48.80
CA SER A 9 -17.06 9.44 -48.06
C SER A 9 -16.06 8.99 -46.96
N LYS A 10 -16.46 8.08 -46.06
CA LYS A 10 -15.60 7.44 -45.05
C LYS A 10 -14.28 6.88 -45.61
N LYS A 11 -13.13 7.22 -44.99
CA LYS A 11 -11.95 6.35 -44.90
C LYS A 11 -10.96 6.82 -43.83
N VAL A 12 -11.03 6.20 -42.64
CA VAL A 12 -9.87 6.03 -41.75
C VAL A 12 -9.46 4.57 -41.87
N GLY A 13 -8.19 4.31 -42.16
CA GLY A 13 -7.69 2.98 -42.51
C GLY A 13 -7.62 2.04 -41.31
N ARG A 14 -8.18 0.84 -41.46
CA ARG A 14 -7.90 -0.33 -40.60
C ARG A 14 -6.89 -1.26 -41.28
N ARG A 15 -5.71 -1.40 -40.69
CA ARG A 15 -4.79 -2.56 -40.70
C ARG A 15 -3.63 -2.15 -39.78
N GLU A 16 -3.10 -3.00 -38.90
CA GLU A 16 -3.24 -4.45 -38.80
C GLU A 16 -4.07 -4.94 -37.61
N MET A 17 -4.36 -6.24 -37.65
CA MET A 17 -5.18 -7.03 -36.72
C MET A 17 -4.58 -8.45 -36.73
N LEU A 18 -5.04 -9.32 -35.81
CA LEU A 18 -4.53 -10.66 -35.49
C LEU A 18 -3.28 -10.63 -34.58
N GLU A 19 -3.17 -11.49 -33.56
CA GLU A 19 -3.91 -12.74 -33.32
C GLU A 19 -4.75 -12.74 -32.03
N PHE A 20 -5.99 -13.24 -32.13
CA PHE A 20 -6.86 -13.60 -31.01
C PHE A 20 -7.57 -14.92 -31.39
N ALA A 21 -7.24 -16.01 -30.70
CA ALA A 21 -7.86 -17.33 -30.86
C ALA A 21 -7.61 -18.15 -29.58
N GLY A 22 -8.57 -18.86 -28.97
CA GLY A 22 -10.03 -18.90 -29.12
C GLY A 22 -10.72 -18.73 -27.76
N ILE A 23 -11.99 -18.32 -27.65
CA ILE A 23 -13.20 -19.17 -27.81
C ILE A 23 -13.17 -20.39 -26.86
N GLY A 24 -14.12 -20.58 -25.92
CA GLY A 24 -15.34 -19.81 -25.66
C GLY A 24 -16.17 -20.31 -24.47
N LEU A 25 -17.44 -19.89 -24.43
CA LEU A 25 -18.44 -20.15 -23.39
C LEU A 25 -18.76 -21.65 -23.18
N GLY A 26 -19.28 -22.02 -22.01
CA GLY A 26 -19.63 -23.41 -21.67
C GLY A 26 -21.13 -23.77 -21.70
N ILE A 27 -21.40 -24.92 -21.06
CA ILE A 27 -22.71 -25.51 -20.66
C ILE A 27 -23.38 -26.49 -21.67
N LEU A 28 -23.96 -27.56 -21.08
CA LEU A 28 -24.83 -28.66 -21.60
C LEU A 28 -24.11 -29.94 -22.11
N ALA A 29 -24.58 -31.16 -21.81
CA ALA A 29 -25.51 -31.68 -20.79
C ALA A 29 -25.49 -33.24 -20.76
N ALA A 30 -25.88 -33.85 -19.63
CA ALA A 30 -26.28 -35.27 -19.42
C ALA A 30 -25.26 -36.41 -19.76
N GLY A 31 -25.25 -37.55 -19.07
CA GLY A 31 -25.95 -37.97 -17.85
C GLY A 31 -25.85 -39.49 -17.58
N ALA A 32 -26.26 -39.88 -16.36
CA ALA A 32 -26.69 -41.23 -15.94
C ALA A 32 -25.67 -42.38 -15.70
N CYS A 33 -25.81 -42.98 -14.50
CA CYS A 33 -25.58 -44.39 -14.12
C CYS A 33 -24.13 -44.93 -14.02
N ALA A 34 -23.78 -45.76 -13.02
CA ALA A 34 -24.44 -46.11 -11.73
C ALA A 34 -23.41 -46.79 -10.78
N GLU A 35 -23.77 -46.88 -9.49
CA GLU A 35 -23.60 -47.99 -8.52
C GLU A 35 -22.46 -49.05 -8.69
N GLU A 36 -21.84 -49.60 -7.63
CA GLU A 36 -22.33 -49.83 -6.26
C GLU A 36 -21.26 -49.72 -5.16
N THR A 37 -21.74 -49.62 -3.92
CA THR A 37 -20.97 -49.75 -2.68
C THR A 37 -21.09 -51.15 -2.04
N GLY A 38 -20.00 -51.70 -1.53
CA GLY A 38 -20.05 -52.45 -0.27
C GLY A 38 -19.91 -53.99 -0.26
N SER A 39 -19.02 -54.45 0.62
CA SER A 39 -19.18 -55.61 1.52
C SER A 39 -19.57 -56.99 0.94
N ALA A 40 -18.55 -57.82 0.64
CA ALA A 40 -18.61 -59.25 0.95
C ALA A 40 -17.20 -59.84 1.20
N GLY A 41 -17.08 -60.66 2.24
CA GLY A 41 -16.12 -61.77 2.31
C GLY A 41 -16.90 -63.05 2.65
N PRO A 42 -16.27 -64.23 2.87
CA PRO A 42 -14.84 -64.56 2.70
C PRO A 42 -14.60 -65.75 1.73
N ALA A 43 -13.36 -65.96 1.28
CA ALA A 43 -12.86 -67.27 0.82
C ALA A 43 -11.32 -67.30 0.66
N ASP A 44 -10.65 -68.26 1.31
CA ASP A 44 -9.30 -68.70 0.95
C ASP A 44 -9.33 -69.46 -0.40
N PRO A 45 -8.20 -69.49 -1.14
CA PRO A 45 -7.49 -70.77 -1.18
C PRO A 45 -5.98 -70.67 -1.01
N THR A 46 -5.43 -71.68 -0.33
CA THR A 46 -4.01 -71.92 -0.07
C THR A 46 -3.21 -72.33 -1.32
N ALA A 47 -2.04 -71.71 -1.54
CA ALA A 47 -0.91 -72.36 -2.24
C ALA A 47 0.46 -71.70 -1.94
N ASN A 48 1.39 -72.51 -1.43
CA ASN A 48 2.78 -72.20 -1.10
C ASN A 48 3.56 -71.32 -2.11
N THR A 49 4.29 -70.33 -1.62
CA THR A 49 5.57 -69.88 -2.23
C THR A 49 6.54 -69.38 -1.15
N LYS A 50 7.83 -69.75 -1.25
CA LYS A 50 8.87 -69.36 -0.28
C LYS A 50 9.14 -67.84 -0.34
N PRO A 51 9.52 -67.20 0.78
CA PRO A 51 10.04 -65.84 0.74
C PRO A 51 11.40 -65.81 0.03
N VAL A 52 11.52 -65.00 -1.02
CA VAL A 52 12.81 -64.57 -1.59
C VAL A 52 13.29 -63.35 -0.79
N PRO A 53 14.55 -63.28 -0.33
CA PRO A 53 15.06 -62.10 0.35
C PRO A 53 15.02 -60.88 -0.57
N ARG A 54 14.34 -59.81 -0.14
CA ARG A 54 14.39 -58.50 -0.80
C ARG A 54 15.70 -57.80 -0.39
N PRO A 55 16.50 -57.25 -1.32
CA PRO A 55 17.70 -56.51 -0.96
C PRO A 55 17.33 -55.24 -0.18
N THR A 56 18.07 -54.95 0.88
CA THR A 56 17.95 -53.72 1.66
C THR A 56 18.40 -52.53 0.81
N PRO A 57 17.66 -51.40 0.78
CA PRO A 57 18.19 -50.17 0.19
C PRO A 57 19.42 -49.71 0.97
N GLU A 58 20.52 -49.41 0.28
CA GLU A 58 21.65 -48.72 0.90
C GLU A 58 21.17 -47.35 1.40
N ALA A 59 21.55 -47.00 2.63
CA ALA A 59 21.17 -45.73 3.22
C ALA A 59 21.86 -44.59 2.45
N ALA A 60 21.08 -43.79 1.72
CA ALA A 60 21.59 -42.60 1.08
C ALA A 60 22.18 -41.66 2.14
N THR A 61 23.50 -41.43 2.08
CA THR A 61 24.17 -40.46 2.93
C THR A 61 23.56 -39.08 2.65
N PRO A 62 23.07 -38.34 3.66
CA PRO A 62 22.50 -37.02 3.42
C PRO A 62 23.62 -36.09 2.93
N THR A 63 23.45 -35.54 1.72
CA THR A 63 24.31 -34.47 1.21
C THR A 63 24.29 -33.32 2.22
N PRO A 64 25.45 -32.78 2.65
CA PRO A 64 25.48 -31.64 3.54
C PRO A 64 24.70 -30.49 2.90
N VAL A 65 23.71 -29.94 3.63
CA VAL A 65 23.02 -28.72 3.20
C VAL A 65 24.08 -27.63 3.17
N GLU A 66 24.35 -27.11 1.97
CA GLU A 66 25.33 -26.05 1.77
C GLU A 66 24.88 -24.85 2.60
N THR A 67 25.64 -24.54 3.65
CA THR A 67 25.25 -23.50 4.60
C THR A 67 25.35 -22.18 3.86
N ALA A 68 24.21 -21.56 3.58
CA ALA A 68 24.13 -20.32 2.81
C ALA A 68 25.14 -19.31 3.38
N LYS A 69 26.08 -18.88 2.53
CA LYS A 69 27.09 -17.90 2.93
C LYS A 69 26.36 -16.67 3.49
N PRO A 70 26.80 -16.09 4.62
CA PRO A 70 26.21 -14.86 5.11
C PRO A 70 26.26 -13.82 4.00
N VAL A 71 25.08 -13.33 3.57
CA VAL A 71 24.99 -12.21 2.63
C VAL A 71 25.61 -11.03 3.35
N GLU A 72 26.72 -10.52 2.83
CA GLU A 72 27.43 -9.38 3.41
C GLU A 72 26.55 -8.14 3.29
N GLN A 73 25.88 -7.78 4.38
CA GLN A 73 24.97 -6.65 4.40
C GLN A 73 25.76 -5.36 4.31
N ARG A 74 25.49 -4.56 3.27
CA ARG A 74 25.96 -3.18 3.20
C ARG A 74 25.59 -2.43 4.48
N PRO A 75 26.46 -1.54 5.00
CA PRO A 75 26.13 -0.72 6.16
C PRO A 75 24.83 0.05 5.91
N LEU A 76 24.07 0.30 6.97
CA LEU A 76 22.92 1.19 6.91
C LEU A 76 23.43 2.62 7.03
N PRO A 77 23.13 3.51 6.07
CA PRO A 77 23.50 4.92 6.14
C PRO A 77 22.64 5.65 7.18
N ASP A 78 22.97 6.91 7.43
CA ASP A 78 22.23 7.79 8.32
C ASP A 78 20.89 8.22 7.67
N PRO A 79 19.73 7.94 8.28
CA PRO A 79 18.43 8.33 7.73
C PRO A 79 18.23 9.83 7.49
N GLU A 80 18.93 10.70 8.23
CA GLU A 80 18.87 12.16 7.99
C GLU A 80 19.49 12.55 6.63
N GLN A 81 20.40 11.74 6.11
CA GLN A 81 21.10 11.96 4.84
C GLN A 81 20.35 11.36 3.64
N LEU A 82 19.44 10.41 3.89
CA LEU A 82 18.64 9.73 2.85
C LEU A 82 17.42 10.53 2.38
N ILE A 83 16.79 11.26 3.30
CA ILE A 83 15.55 12.01 3.02
C ILE A 83 15.92 13.44 2.70
N SER A 84 15.89 13.78 1.40
CA SER A 84 16.11 15.16 0.96
C SER A 84 14.99 16.07 1.44
N PHE A 85 15.34 17.18 2.08
CA PHE A 85 14.39 18.21 2.50
C PHE A 85 13.54 18.72 1.33
N GLU A 86 14.14 18.90 0.14
CA GLU A 86 13.48 19.39 -1.08
C GLU A 86 12.29 18.51 -1.51
N LYS A 87 12.46 17.17 -1.61
CA LYS A 87 11.34 16.26 -1.89
C LYS A 87 10.26 16.28 -0.81
N ALA A 88 10.64 16.45 0.46
CA ALA A 88 9.68 16.54 1.55
C ALA A 88 8.89 17.86 1.51
N GLU A 89 9.56 18.97 1.16
CA GLU A 89 8.92 20.28 0.94
C GLU A 89 7.94 20.22 -0.25
N GLU A 90 8.33 19.59 -1.37
CA GLU A 90 7.44 19.38 -2.52
C GLU A 90 6.23 18.51 -2.16
N LEU A 91 6.44 17.34 -1.53
CA LEU A 91 5.37 16.40 -1.20
C LEU A 91 4.40 16.96 -0.16
N PHE A 92 4.90 17.67 0.86
CA PHE A 92 4.11 18.17 1.98
C PHE A 92 3.63 19.63 1.81
N ALA A 93 3.77 20.21 0.61
CA ALA A 93 3.30 21.56 0.30
C ALA A 93 1.76 21.66 0.21
N PHE A 94 1.15 22.37 1.16
CA PHE A 94 -0.24 22.81 1.04
C PHE A 94 -0.41 24.04 0.14
N PRO A 95 -1.52 24.18 -0.60
CA PRO A 95 -1.81 25.38 -1.37
C PRO A 95 -2.25 26.54 -0.47
N ASN A 96 -2.22 27.76 -1.01
CA ASN A 96 -3.00 28.87 -0.48
C ASN A 96 -4.51 28.62 -0.71
N TRP A 97 -5.35 28.78 0.32
CA TRP A 97 -6.80 28.54 0.19
C TRP A 97 -7.45 29.38 -0.92
N LYS A 98 -7.20 30.71 -0.95
CA LYS A 98 -7.85 31.62 -1.89
C LYS A 98 -7.48 31.27 -3.34
N SER A 99 -6.21 30.94 -3.58
CA SER A 99 -5.73 30.49 -4.90
C SER A 99 -6.37 29.16 -5.31
N ALA A 100 -6.42 28.17 -4.40
CA ALA A 100 -7.05 26.88 -4.68
C ALA A 100 -8.55 27.01 -5.00
N VAL A 101 -9.28 27.88 -4.30
CA VAL A 101 -10.69 28.19 -4.58
C VAL A 101 -10.87 28.90 -5.92
N ALA A 102 -9.98 29.82 -6.27
CA ALA A 102 -10.03 30.52 -7.56
C ALA A 102 -9.75 29.59 -8.75
N GLU A 103 -8.81 28.65 -8.59
CA GLU A 103 -8.45 27.65 -9.61
C GLU A 103 -9.53 26.58 -9.77
N ALA A 104 -10.03 26.03 -8.66
CA ALA A 104 -11.06 24.97 -8.67
C ALA A 104 -12.50 25.49 -8.89
N GLY A 105 -12.70 26.81 -8.92
CA GLY A 105 -13.99 27.48 -9.14
C GLY A 105 -15.02 27.36 -8.00
N SER A 106 -14.74 26.59 -6.94
CA SER A 106 -15.57 26.52 -5.73
C SER A 106 -14.79 26.01 -4.52
N GLU A 107 -15.24 26.37 -3.32
CA GLU A 107 -14.66 25.87 -2.07
C GLU A 107 -14.71 24.34 -1.94
N LYS A 108 -15.82 23.71 -2.35
CA LYS A 108 -15.95 22.24 -2.31
C LYS A 108 -14.94 21.57 -3.25
N ALA A 109 -14.76 22.08 -4.47
CA ALA A 109 -13.81 21.53 -5.43
C ALA A 109 -12.35 21.74 -4.98
N ALA A 110 -12.03 22.89 -4.36
CA ALA A 110 -10.71 23.13 -3.76
C ALA A 110 -10.45 22.14 -2.61
N ALA A 111 -11.41 21.96 -1.70
CA ALA A 111 -11.31 21.00 -0.61
C ALA A 111 -11.16 19.55 -1.10
N ASP A 112 -11.81 19.18 -2.21
CA ASP A 112 -11.67 17.87 -2.85
C ASP A 112 -10.26 17.64 -3.42
N SER A 113 -9.71 18.64 -4.13
CA SER A 113 -8.34 18.60 -4.63
C SER A 113 -7.30 18.52 -3.49
N ILE A 114 -7.53 19.24 -2.39
CA ILE A 114 -6.69 19.16 -1.20
C ILE A 114 -6.81 17.79 -0.51
N ALA A 115 -8.00 17.19 -0.46
CA ALA A 115 -8.21 15.84 0.06
C ALA A 115 -7.48 14.77 -0.77
N GLU A 116 -7.33 14.97 -2.08
CA GLU A 116 -6.49 14.12 -2.92
C GLU A 116 -5.00 14.31 -2.61
N LYS A 117 -4.50 15.55 -2.49
CA LYS A 117 -3.10 15.79 -2.06
C LYS A 117 -2.79 15.21 -0.68
N LEU A 118 -3.75 15.26 0.25
CA LEU A 118 -3.64 14.65 1.58
C LEU A 118 -3.46 13.13 1.51
N ARG A 119 -4.00 12.43 0.50
CA ARG A 119 -3.74 11.00 0.27
C ARG A 119 -2.25 10.78 -0.02
N ASP A 120 -1.67 11.57 -0.91
CA ASP A 120 -0.26 11.45 -1.30
C ASP A 120 0.68 11.77 -0.12
N MET A 121 0.34 12.77 0.70
CA MET A 121 1.08 13.10 1.92
C MET A 121 1.02 11.96 2.97
N VAL A 122 -0.16 11.36 3.17
CA VAL A 122 -0.33 10.21 4.08
C VAL A 122 0.45 9.00 3.56
N ASP A 123 0.44 8.73 2.26
CA ASP A 123 1.27 7.68 1.66
C ASP A 123 2.78 7.97 1.82
N GLY A 124 3.22 9.22 1.75
CA GLY A 124 4.60 9.61 2.06
C GLY A 124 5.02 9.30 3.50
N VAL A 125 4.15 9.55 4.47
CA VAL A 125 4.39 9.22 5.89
C VAL A 125 4.35 7.70 6.13
N LEU A 126 3.48 6.97 5.41
CA LEU A 126 3.37 5.51 5.48
C LEU A 126 4.47 4.78 4.68
N ASN A 127 5.13 5.44 3.73
CA ASN A 127 6.30 4.91 3.03
C ASN A 127 7.47 5.89 3.05
N PRO A 128 8.29 5.90 4.12
CA PRO A 128 9.50 6.71 4.18
C PRO A 128 10.49 6.52 3.03
N LEU A 129 10.51 5.33 2.40
CA LEU A 129 11.39 5.05 1.26
C LEU A 129 10.95 5.76 -0.03
N SER A 130 9.72 6.28 -0.10
CA SER A 130 9.27 7.12 -1.22
C SER A 130 10.00 8.48 -1.30
N LEU A 131 10.50 8.97 -0.17
CA LEU A 131 11.28 10.22 -0.08
C LEU A 131 12.79 10.01 -0.28
N VAL A 132 13.25 8.76 -0.39
CA VAL A 132 14.65 8.40 -0.64
C VAL A 132 14.92 8.37 -2.15
N SER A 133 16.16 8.63 -2.59
CA SER A 133 16.53 8.51 -4.02
C SER A 133 16.46 7.06 -4.52
N GLU A 134 16.34 6.85 -5.84
CA GLU A 134 16.35 5.48 -6.40
C GLU A 134 17.73 4.84 -6.25
N GLU A 135 18.78 5.65 -6.35
CA GLU A 135 20.18 5.29 -6.13
C GLU A 135 20.39 4.80 -4.69
N ASP A 136 20.03 5.59 -3.69
CA ASP A 136 20.19 5.23 -2.28
C ASP A 136 19.29 4.03 -1.91
N ARG A 137 18.06 3.95 -2.46
CA ARG A 137 17.17 2.78 -2.33
C ARG A 137 17.84 1.50 -2.84
N ALA A 138 18.53 1.56 -3.98
CA ALA A 138 19.27 0.42 -4.52
C ALA A 138 20.44 0.04 -3.60
N GLU A 139 21.13 1.03 -3.00
CA GLU A 139 22.19 0.77 -2.02
C GLU A 139 21.68 0.20 -0.69
N LEU A 140 20.45 0.51 -0.30
CA LEU A 140 19.81 -0.07 0.89
C LEU A 140 19.57 -1.58 0.77
N GLY A 141 19.56 -2.17 -0.43
CA GLY A 141 19.39 -3.61 -0.61
C GLY A 141 18.00 -4.09 -0.18
N LEU A 142 16.96 -3.60 -0.89
CA LEU A 142 15.57 -4.02 -0.71
C LEU A 142 15.44 -5.54 -0.76
N GLY A 143 14.60 -6.12 0.10
CA GLY A 143 14.39 -7.57 0.19
C GLY A 143 15.60 -8.39 0.71
N GLN A 144 16.76 -7.79 1.01
CA GLN A 144 18.00 -8.54 1.27
C GLN A 144 18.46 -8.52 2.74
N ARG A 145 17.81 -7.76 3.62
CA ARG A 145 18.25 -7.62 5.02
C ARG A 145 17.61 -8.66 5.94
N ILE A 146 18.43 -9.10 6.90
CA ILE A 146 18.00 -9.92 8.05
C ILE A 146 17.62 -8.96 9.17
N GLN A 147 16.46 -9.17 9.81
CA GLN A 147 16.04 -8.34 10.93
C GLN A 147 17.01 -8.45 12.11
N ASN A 148 17.46 -7.29 12.60
CA ASN A 148 18.34 -7.15 13.75
C ASN A 148 18.15 -5.75 14.38
N GLU A 149 18.79 -5.50 15.51
CA GLU A 149 18.72 -4.21 16.23
C GLU A 149 19.13 -3.01 15.37
N LYS A 150 20.17 -3.14 14.53
CA LYS A 150 20.60 -2.04 13.64
C LYS A 150 19.53 -1.70 12.61
N LEU A 151 18.86 -2.69 12.04
CA LEU A 151 17.74 -2.48 11.11
C LEU A 151 16.52 -1.86 11.80
N ASN A 152 16.21 -2.31 13.04
CA ASN A 152 15.14 -1.73 13.85
C ASN A 152 15.40 -0.25 14.20
N ASN A 153 16.63 0.09 14.60
CA ASN A 153 17.02 1.47 14.87
C ASN A 153 17.01 2.34 13.60
N PHE A 154 17.45 1.80 12.46
CA PHE A 154 17.42 2.49 11.17
C PHE A 154 15.99 2.83 10.72
N ARG A 155 15.06 1.86 10.71
CA ARG A 155 13.66 2.11 10.30
C ARG A 155 12.98 3.12 11.23
N GLU A 156 13.31 3.11 12.52
CA GLU A 156 12.70 4.00 13.52
C GLU A 156 13.22 5.43 13.36
N ASN A 157 14.52 5.60 13.11
CA ASN A 157 15.11 6.90 12.79
C ASN A 157 14.64 7.44 11.42
N LEU A 158 14.50 6.59 10.40
CA LEU A 158 13.96 6.98 9.08
C LEU A 158 12.50 7.43 9.17
N GLN A 159 11.66 6.66 9.86
CA GLN A 159 10.27 7.05 10.11
C GLN A 159 10.18 8.34 10.93
N LYS A 160 11.00 8.48 11.97
CA LYS A 160 11.07 9.69 12.79
C LYS A 160 11.39 10.90 11.92
N ARG A 161 12.40 10.82 11.05
CA ARG A 161 12.80 11.91 10.15
C ARG A 161 11.67 12.36 9.22
N VAL A 162 10.94 11.42 8.60
CA VAL A 162 9.76 11.77 7.76
C VAL A 162 8.64 12.40 8.59
N THR A 163 8.40 11.87 9.80
CA THR A 163 7.36 12.39 10.71
C THR A 163 7.70 13.82 11.16
N GLU A 164 8.96 14.10 11.49
CA GLU A 164 9.46 15.43 11.84
C GLU A 164 9.33 16.41 10.67
N LEU A 165 9.75 16.02 9.46
CA LEU A 165 9.62 16.86 8.26
C LEU A 165 8.16 17.17 7.93
N PHE A 166 7.28 16.16 7.96
CA PHE A 166 5.84 16.37 7.79
C PHE A 166 5.32 17.41 8.79
N LEU A 167 5.62 17.23 10.08
CA LEU A 167 5.17 18.12 11.15
C LEU A 167 5.71 19.55 10.99
N GLU A 168 7.01 19.69 10.72
CA GLU A 168 7.70 20.98 10.55
C GLU A 168 7.13 21.79 9.37
N LEU A 169 6.89 21.13 8.24
CA LEU A 169 6.39 21.75 7.01
C LEU A 169 4.89 22.06 7.08
N THR A 170 4.08 21.16 7.66
CA THR A 170 2.62 21.23 7.58
C THR A 170 1.91 21.92 8.74
N THR A 171 2.45 21.88 9.96
CA THR A 171 1.69 22.26 11.18
C THR A 171 2.03 23.66 11.70
N VAL A 172 1.11 24.25 12.48
CA VAL A 172 1.36 25.48 13.26
C VAL A 172 2.05 25.14 14.59
N ASP A 173 1.53 24.14 15.29
CA ASP A 173 2.11 23.58 16.52
C ASP A 173 1.84 22.07 16.53
N PRO A 174 2.86 21.20 16.41
CA PRO A 174 2.69 19.76 16.32
C PRO A 174 2.29 19.10 17.64
N THR A 175 2.25 19.85 18.74
CA THR A 175 1.88 19.34 20.08
C THR A 175 0.39 19.47 20.40
N GLN A 176 -0.39 20.15 19.55
CA GLN A 176 -1.80 20.46 19.80
C GLN A 176 -2.77 19.38 19.33
N GLY A 177 -3.94 19.37 19.96
CA GLY A 177 -5.10 18.59 19.52
C GLY A 177 -4.80 17.08 19.47
N SER A 178 -5.17 16.47 18.36
CA SER A 178 -4.97 15.04 18.06
C SER A 178 -3.75 14.77 17.18
N ILE A 179 -2.93 15.79 16.87
CA ILE A 179 -1.74 15.64 16.02
C ILE A 179 -0.77 14.58 16.56
N PRO A 180 -0.37 14.59 17.86
CA PRO A 180 0.61 13.62 18.35
C PRO A 180 0.13 12.16 18.26
N GLU A 181 -1.14 11.92 18.56
CA GLU A 181 -1.76 10.59 18.53
C GLU A 181 -1.90 10.07 17.09
N SER A 182 -2.42 10.92 16.19
CA SER A 182 -2.61 10.58 14.78
C SER A 182 -1.29 10.34 14.06
N MET A 183 -0.26 11.14 14.37
CA MET A 183 1.08 10.93 13.82
C MET A 183 1.76 9.70 14.40
N ALA A 184 1.60 9.38 15.69
CA ALA A 184 2.09 8.12 16.25
C ALA A 184 1.42 6.90 15.59
N TRP A 185 0.13 7.00 15.29
CA TRP A 185 -0.65 5.96 14.60
C TRP A 185 -0.16 5.71 13.16
N LEU A 186 0.18 6.76 12.41
CA LEU A 186 0.79 6.66 11.08
C LEU A 186 2.25 6.16 11.16
N ALA A 187 3.07 6.74 12.04
CA ALA A 187 4.49 6.43 12.16
C ALA A 187 4.72 4.96 12.52
N LYS A 188 3.94 4.38 13.44
CA LYS A 188 4.00 2.94 13.75
C LYS A 188 3.84 2.08 12.48
N ARG A 189 2.93 2.48 11.58
CA ARG A 189 2.60 1.75 10.35
C ARG A 189 3.66 1.91 9.27
N GLY A 190 4.17 3.13 9.06
CA GLY A 190 5.25 3.36 8.09
C GLY A 190 6.59 2.72 8.50
N GLY A 191 6.88 2.67 9.80
CA GLY A 191 8.04 1.93 10.32
C GLY A 191 7.93 0.42 10.13
N ASN A 192 6.71 -0.13 10.10
CA ASN A 192 6.48 -1.53 9.74
C ASN A 192 6.59 -1.75 8.21
N ASN A 193 6.04 -0.86 7.37
CA ASN A 193 6.19 -0.91 5.91
C ASN A 193 7.68 -0.89 5.48
N THR A 194 8.46 0.02 6.07
CA THR A 194 9.93 0.11 5.87
C THR A 194 10.64 -1.20 6.24
N LEU A 195 10.23 -1.86 7.33
CA LEU A 195 10.80 -3.15 7.74
C LEU A 195 10.50 -4.26 6.73
N VAL A 196 9.29 -4.31 6.18
CA VAL A 196 8.91 -5.27 5.15
C VAL A 196 9.74 -5.06 3.88
N ALA A 197 9.80 -3.83 3.37
CA ALA A 197 10.50 -3.53 2.12
C ALA A 197 12.02 -3.84 2.17
N LEU A 198 12.64 -3.73 3.35
CA LEU A 198 14.06 -4.01 3.54
C LEU A 198 14.38 -5.48 3.84
N THR A 199 13.41 -6.27 4.32
CA THR A 199 13.62 -7.68 4.68
C THR A 199 13.12 -8.63 3.61
N GLN A 200 13.54 -9.91 3.67
CA GLN A 200 13.07 -11.01 2.81
C GLN A 200 11.56 -11.34 2.97
N CYS A 201 10.77 -10.44 3.57
CA CYS A 201 9.35 -10.59 3.81
C CYS A 201 8.48 -9.87 2.77
N GLY A 202 9.04 -8.91 2.03
CA GLY A 202 8.47 -8.43 0.77
C GLY A 202 8.85 -9.37 -0.38
N ASN A 203 7.87 -9.75 -1.20
CA ASN A 203 8.12 -10.49 -2.45
C ASN A 203 8.25 -9.47 -3.62
N PRO A 204 9.42 -9.36 -4.29
CA PRO A 204 9.65 -8.41 -5.37
C PRO A 204 8.70 -8.54 -6.57
N GLU A 205 8.13 -9.73 -6.79
CA GLU A 205 7.22 -10.04 -7.89
C GLU A 205 5.73 -9.93 -7.50
N SER A 206 5.41 -9.58 -6.24
CA SER A 206 4.03 -9.61 -5.72
C SER A 206 3.14 -8.44 -6.15
N LEU A 207 3.63 -7.54 -6.99
CA LEU A 207 2.83 -6.51 -7.66
C LEU A 207 3.25 -6.39 -9.13
N ASN A 208 2.28 -6.13 -10.00
CA ASN A 208 2.52 -5.41 -11.26
C ASN A 208 2.74 -3.91 -10.96
N GLY A 209 3.66 -3.56 -10.05
CA GLY A 209 3.80 -2.23 -9.42
C GLY A 209 5.08 -2.10 -8.57
N ASP A 210 5.32 -0.94 -7.95
CA ASP A 210 6.60 -0.61 -7.28
C ASP A 210 6.88 -1.51 -6.05
N PRO A 211 8.03 -2.22 -6.00
CA PRO A 211 8.39 -3.15 -4.93
C PRO A 211 8.65 -2.51 -3.54
N LEU A 212 8.57 -1.18 -3.40
CA LEU A 212 8.64 -0.53 -2.08
C LEU A 212 7.42 -0.75 -1.18
N PHE A 213 6.24 -0.99 -1.75
CA PHE A 213 4.98 -0.76 -1.05
C PHE A 213 4.36 -2.05 -0.54
N SER A 214 4.43 -2.29 0.77
CA SER A 214 3.55 -3.25 1.44
C SER A 214 2.27 -2.63 1.98
N ARG A 215 2.20 -1.29 2.04
CA ARG A 215 1.02 -0.51 2.46
C ARG A 215 0.87 0.74 1.59
N THR A 216 -0.37 1.02 1.17
CA THR A 216 -0.80 2.29 0.57
C THR A 216 -2.16 2.73 1.11
N VAL A 217 -2.53 3.99 0.90
CA VAL A 217 -3.89 4.50 1.12
C VAL A 217 -4.60 4.82 -0.20
N GLU A 218 -5.85 4.37 -0.31
CA GLU A 218 -6.78 4.82 -1.34
C GLU A 218 -7.91 5.64 -0.72
N ARG A 219 -8.27 6.74 -1.38
CA ARG A 219 -9.40 7.57 -0.98
C ARG A 219 -10.72 6.87 -1.26
N GLU A 220 -11.58 6.76 -0.25
CA GLU A 220 -12.83 6.01 -0.33
C GLU A 220 -13.86 6.71 -1.24
N GLY A 221 -14.67 5.93 -1.95
CA GLY A 221 -15.85 6.40 -2.69
C GLY A 221 -17.09 6.41 -1.81
N ASP A 222 -18.08 7.27 -2.10
CA ASP A 222 -19.36 7.18 -1.43
C ASP A 222 -20.15 5.92 -1.83
N LEU A 223 -21.10 5.52 -0.98
CA LEU A 223 -21.92 4.31 -1.15
C LEU A 223 -22.82 4.31 -2.39
N LYS A 224 -22.94 5.44 -3.10
CA LYS A 224 -23.74 5.55 -4.33
C LYS A 224 -22.87 5.51 -5.59
N GLY A 225 -21.54 5.58 -5.43
CA GLY A 225 -20.61 5.76 -6.54
C GLY A 225 -20.67 7.14 -7.19
N GLU A 226 -21.20 8.16 -6.48
CA GLU A 226 -21.38 9.52 -7.01
C GLU A 226 -20.07 10.34 -6.95
N GLY A 227 -19.14 10.01 -6.03
CA GLY A 227 -17.82 10.64 -5.91
C GLY A 227 -16.96 10.05 -4.78
N LYS A 228 -15.88 10.76 -4.42
CA LYS A 228 -15.05 10.46 -3.23
C LYS A 228 -15.72 11.00 -1.96
N VAL A 229 -15.50 10.33 -0.82
CA VAL A 229 -15.97 10.81 0.48
C VAL A 229 -15.31 12.15 0.81
N LEU A 230 -16.11 13.18 1.10
CA LEU A 230 -15.64 14.52 1.43
C LEU A 230 -16.62 15.23 2.37
N TYR A 231 -16.10 15.69 3.50
CA TYR A 231 -16.79 16.57 4.45
C TYR A 231 -16.02 17.88 4.52
N PHE A 232 -16.61 18.94 3.99
CA PHE A 232 -16.01 20.28 3.99
C PHE A 232 -16.81 21.22 4.90
N THR A 233 -16.11 22.02 5.70
CA THR A 233 -16.74 23.11 6.46
C THR A 233 -15.78 24.28 6.60
N ASN A 234 -16.17 25.44 6.08
CA ASN A 234 -15.50 26.71 6.34
C ASN A 234 -16.13 27.36 7.59
N PHE A 235 -15.30 27.70 8.57
CA PHE A 235 -15.66 28.46 9.77
C PHE A 235 -15.09 29.88 9.61
N PRO A 236 -15.80 30.84 8.99
CA PRO A 236 -15.25 32.18 8.69
C PRO A 236 -15.12 33.09 9.91
N THR A 237 -15.71 32.71 11.04
CA THR A 237 -15.64 33.43 12.33
C THR A 237 -14.50 32.91 13.20
N GLN A 238 -13.96 33.74 14.09
CA GLN A 238 -12.87 33.35 14.99
C GLN A 238 -13.26 32.15 15.88
N PRO A 239 -12.41 31.10 16.01
CA PRO A 239 -11.17 30.88 15.27
C PRO A 239 -11.43 30.51 13.81
N HIS A 240 -10.90 31.31 12.87
CA HIS A 240 -11.10 31.08 11.43
C HIS A 240 -10.42 29.78 11.02
N LYS A 241 -11.21 28.84 10.48
CA LYS A 241 -10.75 27.47 10.23
C LYS A 241 -11.39 26.86 9.00
N ILE A 242 -10.63 26.09 8.25
CA ILE A 242 -11.14 25.21 7.20
C ILE A 242 -11.01 23.77 7.68
N ARG A 243 -12.12 23.04 7.72
CA ARG A 243 -12.14 21.60 8.02
C ARG A 243 -12.34 20.82 6.74
N ILE A 244 -11.44 19.86 6.50
CA ILE A 244 -11.52 18.89 5.41
C ILE A 244 -11.47 17.50 6.04
N GLY A 245 -12.57 16.75 5.93
CA GLY A 245 -12.67 15.36 6.32
C GLY A 245 -12.77 14.46 5.10
N THR A 246 -11.99 13.38 5.06
CA THR A 246 -12.05 12.37 3.99
C THR A 246 -11.78 10.98 4.57
N SER A 247 -12.25 9.95 3.88
CA SER A 247 -12.00 8.56 4.24
C SER A 247 -10.83 7.99 3.44
N PHE A 248 -9.92 7.27 4.12
CA PHE A 248 -8.86 6.49 3.48
C PHE A 248 -8.99 5.01 3.87
N VAL A 249 -9.03 4.15 2.86
CA VAL A 249 -8.91 2.69 2.99
C VAL A 249 -7.45 2.34 2.93
N MET A 250 -6.95 1.64 3.95
CA MET A 250 -5.60 1.09 3.93
C MET A 250 -5.57 -0.19 3.10
N LYS A 251 -4.69 -0.24 2.10
CA LYS A 251 -4.42 -1.44 1.32
C LYS A 251 -3.07 -2.00 1.67
N ASP A 252 -3.09 -3.19 2.24
CA ASP A 252 -1.90 -4.01 2.46
C ASP A 252 -1.68 -4.94 1.28
N ASN A 253 -0.45 -5.00 0.79
CA ASN A 253 0.00 -6.00 -0.18
C ASN A 253 1.20 -6.76 0.38
N LEU A 254 0.91 -7.57 1.40
CA LEU A 254 1.84 -8.50 2.00
C LEU A 254 1.63 -9.88 1.40
N ASN A 255 2.69 -10.45 0.82
CA ASN A 255 2.71 -11.82 0.33
C ASN A 255 4.01 -12.51 0.81
N PRO A 256 4.17 -12.75 2.12
CA PRO A 256 5.36 -13.36 2.68
C PRO A 256 5.50 -14.81 2.18
N GLU A 257 6.74 -15.26 1.95
CA GLU A 257 6.98 -16.63 1.52
C GLU A 257 6.40 -17.66 2.51
N PRO A 258 5.62 -18.68 2.05
CA PRO A 258 5.04 -19.69 2.94
C PRO A 258 6.04 -20.52 3.77
N GLY A 259 7.32 -20.51 3.40
CA GLY A 259 8.40 -21.16 4.17
C GLY A 259 9.01 -20.31 5.29
N SER A 260 8.72 -19.00 5.36
CA SER A 260 9.38 -18.08 6.29
C SER A 260 8.52 -17.78 7.51
N THR A 261 8.73 -18.52 8.59
CA THR A 261 8.05 -18.31 9.89
C THR A 261 8.23 -16.88 10.43
N ALA A 262 9.40 -16.27 10.19
CA ALA A 262 9.68 -14.89 10.61
C ALA A 262 8.81 -13.88 9.83
N CYS A 263 8.67 -14.07 8.53
CA CYS A 263 7.86 -13.19 7.69
C CYS A 263 6.36 -13.40 7.91
N GLN A 264 5.90 -14.62 8.19
CA GLN A 264 4.52 -14.88 8.62
C GLN A 264 4.20 -14.27 10.00
N ALA A 265 5.17 -14.22 10.91
CA ALA A 265 5.00 -13.56 12.21
C ALA A 265 4.96 -12.03 12.05
N LEU A 266 5.79 -11.46 11.16
CA LEU A 266 5.75 -10.03 10.84
C LEU A 266 4.43 -9.66 10.13
N ASP A 267 4.03 -10.40 9.11
CA ASP A 267 2.77 -10.22 8.39
C ASP A 267 1.57 -10.28 9.33
N ARG A 268 1.47 -11.32 10.18
CA ARG A 268 0.40 -11.39 11.18
C ARG A 268 0.41 -10.21 12.15
N LYS A 269 1.58 -9.79 12.64
CA LYS A 269 1.69 -8.61 13.51
C LYS A 269 1.27 -7.32 12.80
N ILE A 270 1.53 -7.23 11.49
CA ILE A 270 1.08 -6.11 10.67
C ILE A 270 -0.44 -6.20 10.43
N GLN A 271 -1.01 -7.39 10.26
CA GLN A 271 -2.45 -7.64 10.16
C GLN A 271 -3.18 -7.38 11.48
N GLU A 272 -2.57 -7.68 12.64
CA GLU A 272 -3.04 -7.29 13.97
C GLU A 272 -2.96 -5.76 14.15
N ASP A 273 -1.90 -5.10 13.65
CA ASP A 273 -1.84 -3.64 13.52
C ASP A 273 -2.82 -3.09 12.44
N SER A 274 -3.39 -3.95 11.59
CA SER A 274 -4.39 -3.67 10.53
C SER A 274 -5.76 -4.30 10.82
N GLU A 275 -6.20 -4.34 12.08
CA GLU A 275 -7.52 -4.88 12.40
C GLU A 275 -8.76 -4.25 11.71
N ALA A 276 -8.90 -2.98 11.27
CA ALA A 276 -8.03 -1.84 10.92
C ALA A 276 -7.42 -1.74 9.50
N SER A 277 -7.73 -2.66 8.57
CA SER A 277 -7.82 -2.40 7.11
C SER A 277 -9.15 -1.74 6.72
N GLU A 278 -10.01 -1.51 7.71
CA GLU A 278 -11.22 -0.72 7.60
C GLU A 278 -10.92 0.70 7.13
N SER A 279 -11.87 1.31 6.42
CA SER A 279 -11.83 2.73 6.12
C SER A 279 -11.71 3.53 7.41
N LYS A 280 -10.69 4.39 7.51
CA LYS A 280 -10.53 5.35 8.60
C LYS A 280 -10.86 6.75 8.11
N PHE A 281 -11.51 7.53 8.97
CA PHE A 281 -11.91 8.89 8.64
C PHE A 281 -10.88 9.89 9.16
N PHE A 282 -10.22 10.59 8.24
CA PHE A 282 -9.18 11.56 8.53
C PHE A 282 -9.81 12.96 8.52
N VAL A 283 -9.63 13.71 9.60
CA VAL A 283 -10.11 15.09 9.76
C VAL A 283 -8.90 16.02 9.90
N PHE A 284 -8.77 16.93 8.93
CA PHE A 284 -7.73 17.94 8.89
C PHE A 284 -8.36 19.32 9.12
N ASP A 285 -7.85 20.02 10.12
CA ASP A 285 -8.25 21.37 10.47
C ASP A 285 -7.10 22.33 10.13
N PHE A 286 -7.38 23.28 9.25
CA PHE A 286 -6.40 24.24 8.75
C PHE A 286 -6.68 25.65 9.27
N THR A 287 -5.63 26.39 9.61
CA THR A 287 -5.69 27.85 9.61
C THR A 287 -5.43 28.38 8.19
N PRO A 288 -6.35 29.15 7.59
CA PRO A 288 -6.07 29.86 6.35
C PRO A 288 -5.11 31.04 6.61
N PRO A 289 -4.18 31.32 5.69
CA PRO A 289 -3.21 32.40 5.85
C PRO A 289 -3.89 33.78 5.82
N GLU A 290 -3.47 34.68 6.73
CA GLU A 290 -4.02 36.04 6.83
C GLU A 290 -3.76 36.89 5.57
N LYS A 291 -2.62 36.67 4.90
CA LYS A 291 -2.16 37.41 3.72
C LYS A 291 -1.91 36.47 2.54
N GLU A 292 -0.67 35.99 2.43
CA GLU A 292 -0.11 35.11 1.40
C GLU A 292 0.64 33.96 2.09
N GLY A 293 0.86 32.86 1.38
CA GLY A 293 1.48 31.64 1.91
C GLY A 293 0.56 30.41 1.84
N PRO A 294 1.05 29.22 2.21
CA PRO A 294 0.25 28.00 2.29
C PRO A 294 -0.72 28.03 3.49
N MET A 295 -1.74 27.18 3.48
CA MET A 295 -2.44 26.82 4.71
C MET A 295 -1.54 25.99 5.63
N ARG A 296 -1.80 26.01 6.94
CA ARG A 296 -1.14 25.12 7.90
C ARG A 296 -2.15 24.39 8.78
N LEU A 297 -1.83 23.16 9.16
CA LEU A 297 -2.63 22.34 10.08
C LEU A 297 -2.56 22.91 11.50
N ILE A 298 -3.74 23.01 12.14
CA ILE A 298 -3.90 23.32 13.55
C ILE A 298 -4.46 22.13 14.35
N ASP A 299 -5.10 21.17 13.68
CA ASP A 299 -5.40 19.84 14.24
C ASP A 299 -5.42 18.80 13.10
N PHE A 300 -5.07 17.56 13.43
CA PHE A 300 -5.18 16.40 12.56
C PHE A 300 -5.64 15.21 13.43
N ARG A 301 -6.77 14.61 13.05
CA ARG A 301 -7.35 13.45 13.75
C ARG A 301 -7.65 12.30 12.78
N ILE A 302 -7.29 11.10 13.18
CA ILE A 302 -7.78 9.85 12.57
C ILE A 302 -8.91 9.30 13.46
N LYS A 303 -10.00 8.86 12.84
CA LYS A 303 -11.20 8.32 13.49
C LYS A 303 -11.60 6.98 12.89
N ASP A 304 -12.27 6.15 13.66
CA ASP A 304 -12.92 4.91 13.21
C ASP A 304 -14.21 5.21 12.43
N SER A 305 -14.87 6.36 12.68
CA SER A 305 -16.01 6.79 11.87
C SER A 305 -16.22 8.31 11.86
N VAL A 306 -17.03 8.78 10.89
CA VAL A 306 -17.46 10.19 10.78
C VAL A 306 -18.18 10.70 12.03
N ASN A 307 -18.89 9.80 12.74
CA ASN A 307 -19.74 10.14 13.89
C ASN A 307 -19.02 10.02 15.26
N GLU A 308 -17.78 9.54 15.28
CA GLU A 308 -16.96 9.55 16.47
C GLU A 308 -16.64 11.01 16.88
N PRO A 309 -16.57 11.36 18.18
CA PRO A 309 -16.33 12.75 18.64
C PRO A 309 -14.99 13.38 18.18
#